data_AF-A0A1V4QID0-F1
#
_entry.id   AF-A0A1V4QID0-F1
#
_cell.length_a   1.000
_cell.length_b   1.000
_cell.length_c   1.000
_cell.angle_alpha   90.00
_cell.angle_beta   90.00
_cell.angle_gamma   90.00
#
_symmetry.space_group_name_H-M   'P 1'
#
loop_
_entity.id
_entity.type
_entity.pdbx_description
1 polymer ?
#
loop_
_entity_poly.entity_id
_entity_poly.type
_entity_poly.pdbx_seq_one_letter_code
_entity_poly.pdbx_strand_id
1 'polypeptide(L)'
;MKIDSIVSGSENGFIIIERAFSSDDRHLSLGIANLHAVVPDIEANKDKMLGTLEVSQAKKVNLAIFPEFCLSGYFWVKSFVEFIL
;
A
#
# COMPACT_ATOMS: atom_id res chain seq x y z
N MET A 1 24.51 -4.51 11.51
CA MET A 1 23.04 -4.40 11.49
C MET A 1 22.50 -5.75 11.06
N LYS A 2 21.92 -6.52 11.98
CA LYS A 2 21.34 -7.83 11.68
C LYS A 2 19.84 -7.64 11.49
N ILE A 3 19.27 -8.36 10.52
CA ILE A 3 17.81 -8.46 10.38
C ILE A 3 17.38 -9.51 11.41
N ASP A 4 16.68 -9.07 12.44
CA ASP A 4 16.44 -9.92 13.61
C ASP A 4 15.31 -10.95 13.39
N SER A 5 14.46 -10.75 12.37
CA SER A 5 13.51 -11.78 11.91
C SER A 5 12.86 -11.42 10.58
N ILE A 6 12.46 -12.45 9.83
CA ILE A 6 11.58 -12.36 8.67
C ILE A 6 10.31 -13.12 9.05
N VAL A 7 9.23 -12.41 9.33
CA VAL A 7 7.91 -13.03 9.50
C VAL A 7 7.12 -12.76 8.23
N SER A 8 6.64 -13.84 7.60
CA SER A 8 5.73 -13.79 6.45
C SER A 8 4.35 -14.28 6.88
N GLY A 9 3.34 -13.45 6.70
CA GLY A 9 1.94 -13.77 7.03
C GLY A 9 0.97 -13.31 5.95
N SER A 10 -0.29 -13.75 6.07
CA SER A 10 -1.39 -13.26 5.24
C SER A 10 -2.48 -12.68 6.15
N GLU A 11 -2.90 -11.46 5.89
CA GLU A 11 -3.98 -10.78 6.61
C GLU A 11 -4.73 -9.88 5.64
N ASN A 12 -6.07 -9.87 5.68
CA ASN A 12 -6.91 -9.10 4.76
C ASN A 12 -6.57 -9.29 3.26
N GLY A 13 -6.06 -10.47 2.88
CA GLY A 13 -5.65 -10.77 1.51
C GLY A 13 -4.29 -10.18 1.09
N PHE A 14 -3.57 -9.52 2.00
CA PHE A 14 -2.23 -9.01 1.77
C PHE A 14 -1.16 -9.99 2.25
N ILE A 15 -0.03 -10.01 1.55
CA ILE A 15 1.19 -10.66 2.02
C ILE A 15 1.96 -9.64 2.87
N ILE A 16 2.27 -10.01 4.10
CA ILE A 16 2.97 -9.13 5.05
C ILE A 16 4.40 -9.61 5.21
N ILE A 17 5.34 -8.68 5.15
CA ILE A 17 6.76 -8.92 5.40
C ILE A 17 7.21 -7.95 6.50
N GLU A 18 7.57 -8.48 7.66
CA GLU A 18 7.99 -7.67 8.81
C GLU A 18 9.51 -7.67 8.96
N ARG A 19 10.09 -6.50 9.29
CA ARG A 19 11.52 -6.32 9.56
C ARG A 19 11.69 -5.39 10.76
N ALA A 20 12.51 -5.79 11.71
CA ALA A 20 12.92 -4.96 12.83
C ALA A 20 14.38 -4.53 12.66
N PHE A 21 14.66 -3.27 12.97
CA PHE A 21 15.99 -2.65 12.92
C PHE A 21 16.40 -2.01 14.26
N SER A 22 15.49 -2.01 15.23
CA SER A 22 15.68 -1.51 16.59
C SER A 22 14.71 -2.26 17.52
N SER A 23 15.07 -2.38 18.79
CA SER A 23 14.21 -2.92 19.85
C SER A 23 13.49 -1.83 20.65
N ASP A 24 13.63 -0.55 20.27
CA ASP A 24 12.95 0.58 20.92
C ASP A 24 11.69 0.97 20.14
N ASP A 25 10.53 0.72 20.74
CA ASP A 25 9.20 0.95 20.16
C ASP A 25 8.85 2.45 20.02
N ARG A 26 9.67 3.37 20.53
CA ARG A 26 9.49 4.82 20.37
C ARG A 26 10.01 5.35 19.04
N HIS A 27 10.77 4.53 18.31
CA HIS A 27 11.27 4.90 17.00
C HIS A 27 10.19 4.88 15.92
N LEU A 28 10.53 5.39 14.74
CA LEU A 28 9.67 5.34 13.56
C LEU A 28 9.40 3.89 13.15
N SER A 29 8.12 3.57 12.94
CA SER A 29 7.66 2.28 12.42
C SER A 29 6.89 2.54 11.12
N LEU A 30 7.29 1.83 10.06
CA LEU A 30 6.84 2.11 8.70
C LEU A 30 5.98 0.97 8.17
N GLY A 31 4.83 1.30 7.60
CA GLY A 31 3.99 0.42 6.81
C GLY A 31 4.11 0.83 5.35
N ILE A 32 4.74 0.00 4.52
CA ILE A 32 4.92 0.29 3.10
C ILE A 32 3.97 -0.60 2.31
N ALA A 33 3.00 0.02 1.65
CA ALA A 33 2.01 -0.67 0.85
C ALA A 33 2.51 -0.84 -0.59
N ASN A 34 2.31 -2.03 -1.16
CA ASN A 34 2.52 -2.27 -2.59
C ASN A 34 1.16 -2.62 -3.23
N LEU A 35 0.43 -1.59 -3.65
CA LEU A 35 -0.93 -1.70 -4.17
C LEU A 35 -0.99 -1.38 -5.66
N HIS A 36 -1.67 -2.23 -6.42
CA HIS A 36 -2.04 -1.94 -7.81
C HIS A 36 -3.45 -1.33 -7.87
N ALA A 37 -3.55 -0.16 -8.50
CA ALA A 37 -4.82 0.53 -8.72
C ALA A 37 -5.71 -0.23 -9.72
N VAL A 38 -7.00 -0.31 -9.43
CA VAL A 38 -8.06 -0.71 -10.35
C VAL A 38 -8.59 0.56 -11.01
N VAL A 39 -8.56 0.62 -12.33
CA VAL A 39 -9.02 1.80 -13.09
C VAL A 39 -10.24 1.40 -13.92
N PRO A 40 -11.35 2.16 -13.90
CA PRO A 40 -11.53 3.47 -13.24
C PRO A 40 -12.09 3.41 -11.80
N ASP A 41 -12.04 2.26 -11.14
CA ASP A 41 -12.73 2.01 -9.87
C ASP A 41 -11.99 2.58 -8.64
N ILE A 42 -12.27 3.84 -8.30
CA ILE A 42 -11.69 4.53 -7.15
C ILE A 42 -12.13 3.91 -5.82
N GLU A 43 -13.36 3.43 -5.71
CA GLU A 43 -13.86 2.87 -4.44
C GLU A 43 -13.17 1.55 -4.13
N ALA A 44 -12.96 0.68 -5.12
CA ALA A 44 -12.16 -0.52 -4.94
C ALA A 44 -10.72 -0.22 -4.48
N ASN A 45 -10.13 0.89 -4.95
CA ASN A 45 -8.80 1.31 -4.50
C ASN A 45 -8.82 1.84 -3.07
N LYS A 46 -9.83 2.62 -2.72
CA LYS A 46 -10.04 3.11 -1.35
C LYS A 46 -10.18 1.95 -0.38
N ASP A 47 -10.94 0.92 -0.72
CA ASP A 47 -11.12 -0.27 0.11
C ASP A 47 -9.80 -1.01 0.34
N LYS A 48 -8.96 -1.15 -0.69
CA LYS A 48 -7.60 -1.72 -0.54
C LYS A 48 -6.72 -0.87 0.38
N MET A 49 -6.76 0.45 0.23
CA MET A 49 -6.00 1.36 1.08
C MET A 49 -6.46 1.26 2.54
N LEU A 50 -7.77 1.22 2.78
CA LEU A 50 -8.35 1.04 4.12
C LEU A 50 -7.93 -0.30 4.73
N GLY A 51 -8.04 -1.41 4.01
CA GLY A 51 -7.59 -2.71 4.50
C GLY A 51 -6.09 -2.75 4.83
N THR A 52 -5.26 -2.01 4.09
CA THR A 52 -3.83 -1.88 4.39
C THR A 52 -3.58 -1.03 5.64
N LEU A 53 -4.38 0.01 5.86
CA LEU A 53 -4.32 0.82 7.07
C LEU A 53 -4.75 0.04 8.31
N GLU A 54 -5.77 -0.82 8.20
CA GLU A 54 -6.19 -1.71 9.29
C GLU A 54 -5.06 -2.63 9.73
N VAL A 55 -4.38 -3.28 8.78
CA VAL A 55 -3.21 -4.11 9.06
C VAL A 55 -2.09 -3.28 9.71
N SER A 56 -1.81 -2.10 9.16
CA SER A 56 -0.78 -1.19 9.70
C SER A 56 -1.08 -0.77 11.14
N GLN A 57 -2.36 -0.47 11.44
CA GLN A 57 -2.82 -0.12 12.78
C GLN A 57 -2.70 -1.29 13.75
N ALA A 58 -3.13 -2.50 13.35
CA ALA A 58 -3.02 -3.71 14.15
C ALA A 58 -1.55 -4.02 14.51
N LYS A 59 -0.62 -3.70 13.61
CA LYS A 59 0.83 -3.82 13.78
C LYS A 59 1.51 -2.64 14.48
N LYS A 60 0.75 -1.63 14.91
CA LYS A 60 1.26 -0.41 15.60
C LYS A 60 2.28 0.38 14.78
N VAL A 61 2.13 0.39 13.46
CA VAL A 61 2.87 1.27 12.57
C VAL A 61 2.46 2.72 12.83
N ASN A 62 3.42 3.65 12.85
CA ASN A 62 3.15 5.08 13.08
C ASN A 62 3.28 5.95 11.82
N LEU A 63 3.72 5.39 10.69
CA LEU A 63 3.68 6.04 9.37
C LEU A 63 3.36 5.01 8.27
N ALA A 64 2.27 5.24 7.54
CA ALA A 64 1.90 4.46 6.36
C ALA A 64 2.32 5.18 5.07
N ILE A 65 2.91 4.45 4.12
CA ILE A 65 3.40 4.96 2.84
C ILE A 65 2.70 4.18 1.72
N PHE A 66 2.12 4.92 0.78
CA PHE A 66 1.41 4.36 -0.37
C PHE A 66 2.10 4.74 -1.68
N PRO A 67 1.98 3.89 -2.73
CA PRO A 67 2.47 4.23 -4.06
C PRO A 67 1.73 5.45 -4.64
N GLU A 68 2.42 6.20 -5.48
CA GLU A 68 1.80 7.25 -6.28
C GLU A 68 0.64 6.69 -7.11
N PHE A 69 -0.44 7.47 -7.25
CA PHE A 69 -1.65 7.09 -8.00
C PHE A 69 -2.34 5.79 -7.57
N CYS A 70 -2.05 5.23 -6.39
CA CYS A 70 -2.75 4.02 -5.93
C CYS A 70 -4.27 4.20 -5.73
N LEU A 71 -4.75 5.44 -5.57
CA LEU A 71 -6.16 5.78 -5.41
C LEU A 71 -6.90 5.92 -6.75
N SER A 72 -6.37 6.75 -7.66
CA SER A 72 -7.04 7.08 -8.93
C SER A 72 -6.58 6.24 -10.12
N GLY A 73 -5.38 5.63 -10.01
CA GLY A 73 -4.62 5.15 -11.15
C GLY A 73 -4.27 6.24 -12.17
N TYR A 74 -3.71 5.81 -13.30
CA TYR A 74 -3.51 6.67 -14.46
C TYR A 74 -4.77 6.65 -15.33
N PHE A 75 -5.39 7.81 -15.49
CA PHE A 75 -6.49 8.01 -16.43
C PHE A 75 -5.97 8.74 -17.67
N TRP A 76 -5.80 8.01 -18.77
CA TRP A 76 -5.59 8.62 -20.08
C TRP A 76 -6.95 8.81 -20.72
N VAL A 77 -7.46 10.04 -20.74
CA VAL A 77 -8.64 10.36 -21.55
C VAL A 77 -8.27 10.06 -22.99
N LYS A 78 -8.88 9.04 -23.61
CA LYS A 78 -8.76 8.79 -25.04
C LYS A 78 -9.52 9.87 -25.81
N SER A 79 -9.01 11.10 -25.80
CA SER A 79 -9.45 12.17 -26.69
C SER A 79 -8.38 12.41 -27.74
N PHE A 80 -8.03 11.38 -28.53
CA PHE A 80 -7.16 11.58 -29.70
C PHE A 80 -7.27 10.46 -30.75
N VAL A 81 -8.47 9.94 -31.04
CA VAL A 81 -8.68 9.04 -32.20
C VAL A 81 -10.00 9.30 -32.94
N GLU A 82 -10.49 10.55 -32.97
CA GLU A 82 -11.67 10.92 -33.78
C GLU A 82 -11.44 12.12 -34.72
N PHE A 83 -10.21 12.63 -34.85
CA PHE A 83 -9.91 13.76 -35.76
C PHE A 83 -9.09 13.42 -37.02
N ILE A 84 -8.84 12.13 -37.29
CA ILE A 84 -8.21 11.67 -38.53
C ILE A 84 -8.90 10.39 -39.04
N LEU A 85 -10.19 10.46 -39.32
CA LEU A 85 -10.88 9.59 -40.29
C LEU A 85 -11.91 10.42 -41.06
#